data_AF-A0A954LVW8-F1
#
_entry.id   AF-A0A954LVW8-F1
#
_cell.length_a   1.000
_cell.length_b   1.000
_cell.length_c   1.000
_cell.angle_alpha   90.00
_cell.angle_beta   90.00
_cell.angle_gamma   90.00
#
_symmetry.space_group_name_H-M   'P 1'
#
loop_
_entity.id
_entity.type
_entity.pdbx_description
1 polymer ?
#
loop_
_entity_poly.entity_id
_entity_poly.type
_entity_poly.pdbx_seq_one_letter_code
_entity_poly.pdbx_strand_id
1 'polypeptide(L)'
;MERSDAEFHVDSGDGIRQGGPRLPSRRLLGIILGVYWVNMFLVTHVNLQPPGPSVPDADKIAHFVGYCGLGTLLSLWVVVSRRLTLKVILGTLLTIATYGLADELLQIPVGRDCDVRDWVADMLGASCGVGLAVIYCRRSERR
;
A
#
# COMPACT_ATOMS: atom_id res chain seq x y z
N MET A 1 -36.18 48.20 34.46
CA MET A 1 -35.75 47.13 35.38
C MET A 1 -36.17 45.81 34.74
N GLU A 2 -35.18 45.12 34.18
CA GLU A 2 -35.14 43.73 33.68
C GLU A 2 -36.26 43.19 32.78
N ARG A 3 -35.98 43.16 31.46
CA ARG A 3 -36.29 41.97 30.66
C ARG A 3 -35.13 41.00 30.86
N SER A 4 -35.38 39.88 31.54
CA SER A 4 -34.47 38.75 31.57
C SER A 4 -34.68 37.96 30.28
N ASP A 5 -33.71 38.06 29.38
CA ASP A 5 -33.69 37.33 28.12
C ASP A 5 -33.56 35.83 28.38
N ALA A 6 -34.40 35.06 27.68
CA ALA A 6 -34.29 33.62 27.62
C ALA A 6 -33.08 33.25 26.75
N GLU A 7 -31.98 32.84 27.37
CA GLU A 7 -30.91 32.13 26.67
C GLU A 7 -31.40 30.72 26.30
N PHE A 8 -31.92 30.59 25.09
CA PHE A 8 -32.02 29.30 24.42
C PHE A 8 -30.61 28.88 23.97
N HIS A 9 -29.89 28.20 24.85
CA HIS A 9 -28.59 27.60 24.56
C HIS A 9 -28.80 26.42 23.59
N VAL A 10 -28.62 26.69 22.29
CA VAL A 10 -28.50 25.64 21.28
C VAL A 10 -27.18 24.91 21.53
N ASP A 11 -27.25 23.84 22.31
CA ASP A 11 -26.18 22.85 22.41
C ASP A 11 -26.00 22.19 21.04
N SER A 12 -25.16 22.82 20.22
CA SER A 12 -24.61 22.23 18.99
C SER A 12 -23.45 21.31 19.38
N GLY A 13 -23.77 20.32 20.22
CA GLY A 13 -22.91 19.23 20.62
C GLY A 13 -22.62 18.36 19.41
N ASP A 14 -21.55 18.76 18.73
CA ASP A 14 -20.81 18.10 17.66
C ASP A 14 -21.15 16.62 17.52
N GLY A 15 -21.88 16.33 16.44
CA GLY A 15 -22.38 15.02 16.11
C GLY A 15 -21.28 13.98 16.21
N ILE A 16 -21.63 12.87 16.85
CA ILE A 16 -20.91 11.61 16.91
C ILE A 16 -20.33 11.27 15.53
N ARG A 17 -19.10 11.70 15.24
CA ARG A 17 -18.30 11.21 14.11
C ARG A 17 -17.56 9.95 14.56
N GLN A 18 -18.32 8.89 14.82
CA GLN A 18 -17.78 7.57 15.13
C GLN A 18 -18.27 6.61 14.03
N GLY A 19 -17.37 6.10 13.19
CA GLY A 19 -17.76 5.01 12.26
C GLY A 19 -16.83 4.64 11.11
N GLY A 20 -15.79 5.43 10.78
CA GLY A 20 -14.83 5.06 9.75
C GLY A 20 -13.67 4.21 10.28
N PRO A 21 -13.12 3.24 9.51
CA PRO A 21 -11.82 2.64 9.79
C PRO A 21 -10.77 3.73 10.07
N ARG A 22 -10.25 3.77 11.29
CA ARG A 22 -9.15 4.68 11.63
C ARG A 22 -7.87 4.08 11.06
N LEU A 23 -7.42 4.62 9.93
CA LEU A 23 -6.08 4.28 9.44
C LEU A 23 -5.05 4.56 10.54
N PRO A 24 -4.04 3.69 10.71
CA PRO A 24 -2.98 3.96 11.66
C PRO A 24 -2.28 5.28 11.31
N SER A 25 -1.60 5.88 12.29
CA SER A 25 -0.88 7.13 12.05
C SER A 25 0.07 6.99 10.84
N ARG A 26 0.20 8.06 10.05
CA ARG A 26 1.09 8.07 8.87
C ARG A 26 2.51 7.61 9.20
N ARG A 27 2.99 7.93 10.42
CA ARG A 27 4.30 7.51 10.91
C ARG A 27 4.39 6.00 11.04
N LEU A 28 3.42 5.38 11.70
CA LEU A 28 3.38 3.91 11.86
C LEU A 28 3.27 3.21 10.50
N LEU A 29 2.39 3.67 9.61
CA LEU A 29 2.30 3.14 8.24
C LEU A 29 3.62 3.28 7.48
N GLY A 30 4.33 4.39 7.65
CA GLY A 30 5.64 4.60 7.04
C GLY A 30 6.70 3.64 7.57
N ILE A 31 6.69 3.34 8.87
CA ILE A 31 7.58 2.34 9.47
C ILE A 31 7.26 0.94 8.93
N ILE A 32 5.98 0.55 8.92
CA ILE A 32 5.53 -0.74 8.40
C ILE A 32 5.91 -0.89 6.92
N LEU A 33 5.66 0.15 6.11
CA LEU A 33 6.04 0.19 4.70
C LEU A 33 7.55 0.05 4.54
N GLY A 34 8.35 0.80 5.28
CA GLY A 34 9.82 0.73 5.20
C GLY A 34 10.36 -0.66 5.56
N VAL A 35 9.86 -1.26 6.64
CA VAL A 35 10.23 -2.63 7.04
C VAL A 35 9.82 -3.64 5.98
N TYR A 36 8.59 -3.52 5.45
CA TYR A 36 8.10 -4.41 4.40
C TYR A 36 8.93 -4.30 3.12
N TRP A 37 9.29 -3.08 2.73
CA TRP A 37 10.08 -2.83 1.52
C TRP A 37 11.50 -3.38 1.64
N VAL A 38 12.16 -3.17 2.79
CA VAL A 38 13.48 -3.77 3.06
C VAL A 38 13.38 -5.29 3.06
N ASN A 39 12.35 -5.86 3.69
CA ASN A 39 12.13 -7.30 3.66
C ASN A 39 11.96 -7.82 2.22
N MET A 40 11.23 -7.10 1.36
CA MET A 40 11.07 -7.49 -0.04
C MET A 40 12.39 -7.52 -0.79
N PHE A 41 13.17 -6.43 -0.70
CA PHE A 41 14.49 -6.36 -1.31
C PHE A 41 15.39 -7.51 -0.85
N LEU A 42 15.40 -7.83 0.44
CA LEU A 42 16.19 -8.96 0.95
C LEU A 42 15.69 -10.29 0.41
N VAL A 43 14.36 -10.52 0.39
CA VAL A 43 13.80 -11.79 -0.09
C VAL A 43 14.08 -12.02 -1.57
N THR A 44 14.01 -10.99 -2.42
CA THR A 44 14.29 -11.11 -3.86
C THR A 44 15.76 -11.30 -4.17
N HIS A 45 16.66 -10.82 -3.30
CA HIS A 45 18.11 -10.92 -3.50
C HIS A 45 18.77 -12.14 -2.84
N VAL A 46 18.09 -12.79 -1.90
CA VAL A 46 18.59 -14.04 -1.31
C VAL A 46 18.13 -15.20 -2.19
N ASN A 47 19.09 -15.97 -2.70
CA ASN A 47 18.83 -17.23 -3.41
C ASN A 47 18.35 -18.34 -2.47
N LEU A 48 17.16 -18.16 -1.88
CA LEU A 48 16.48 -19.18 -1.10
C LEU A 48 15.93 -20.22 -2.08
N GLN A 49 16.68 -21.27 -2.34
CA GLN A 49 16.13 -22.50 -2.92
C GLN A 49 15.59 -23.35 -1.76
N PRO A 50 14.26 -23.35 -1.50
CA PRO A 50 13.72 -24.16 -0.42
C PRO A 50 14.02 -25.65 -0.69
N PRO A 51 14.44 -26.42 0.32
CA PRO A 51 14.62 -27.86 0.16
C PRO A 51 13.26 -28.51 -0.13
N GLY A 52 13.10 -29.11 -1.32
CA GLY A 52 11.87 -29.77 -1.73
C GLY A 52 11.65 -29.79 -3.24
N PRO A 53 10.53 -30.38 -3.72
CA PRO A 53 10.17 -30.33 -5.13
C PRO A 53 9.92 -28.88 -5.56
N SER A 54 10.50 -28.48 -6.70
CA SER A 54 10.30 -27.16 -7.29
C SER A 54 8.82 -27.00 -7.67
N VAL A 55 8.14 -26.05 -7.04
CA VAL A 55 6.80 -25.63 -7.46
C VAL A 55 6.95 -24.73 -8.70
N PRO A 56 6.36 -25.09 -9.85
CA PRO A 56 6.42 -24.26 -11.04
C PRO A 56 5.89 -22.85 -10.76
N ASP A 57 6.62 -21.83 -11.22
CA ASP A 57 6.22 -20.42 -11.11
C ASP A 57 5.96 -19.90 -9.69
N ALA A 58 6.42 -20.59 -8.65
CA ALA A 58 6.29 -20.12 -7.26
C ALA A 58 6.93 -18.74 -7.04
N ASP A 59 8.03 -18.46 -7.75
CA ASP A 59 8.71 -17.17 -7.73
C ASP A 59 7.78 -16.05 -8.22
N LYS A 60 7.07 -16.27 -9.34
CA LYS A 60 6.09 -15.32 -9.90
C LYS A 60 4.93 -15.05 -8.94
N ILE A 61 4.48 -16.08 -8.21
CA ILE A 61 3.44 -15.91 -7.19
C ILE A 61 3.97 -15.07 -6.02
N ALA A 62 5.21 -15.31 -5.60
CA ALA A 62 5.86 -14.53 -4.55
C ALA A 62 6.01 -13.05 -4.97
N HIS A 63 6.46 -12.79 -6.19
CA HIS A 63 6.52 -11.46 -6.81
C HIS A 63 5.14 -10.79 -6.81
N PHE A 64 4.11 -11.46 -7.34
CA PHE A 64 2.74 -10.93 -7.36
C PHE A 64 2.22 -10.57 -5.95
N VAL A 65 2.34 -11.48 -4.98
CA VAL A 65 1.85 -11.26 -3.61
C VAL A 65 2.65 -10.17 -2.91
N GLY A 66 3.97 -10.20 -3.06
CA GLY A 66 4.90 -9.23 -2.51
C GLY A 66 4.58 -7.81 -2.95
N TYR A 67 4.44 -7.61 -4.25
CA TYR A 67 4.12 -6.31 -4.83
C TYR A 67 2.65 -5.90 -4.63
N CYS A 68 1.74 -6.85 -4.45
CA CYS A 68 0.38 -6.55 -3.99
C CYS A 68 0.38 -5.92 -2.60
N GLY A 69 1.12 -6.51 -1.65
CA GLY A 69 1.31 -5.92 -0.32
C GLY A 69 1.97 -4.54 -0.38
N LEU A 70 3.03 -4.39 -1.20
CA LEU A 70 3.71 -3.10 -1.38
C LEU A 70 2.76 -2.03 -1.95
N GLY A 71 2.00 -2.38 -2.98
CA GLY A 71 1.00 -1.52 -3.61
C GLY A 71 -0.09 -1.06 -2.65
N THR A 72 -0.60 -1.97 -1.81
CA THR A 72 -1.57 -1.62 -0.77
C THR A 72 -0.96 -0.68 0.27
N LEU A 73 0.19 -1.03 0.87
CA LEU A 73 0.81 -0.26 1.93
C LEU A 73 1.21 1.15 1.47
N LEU A 74 1.83 1.25 0.29
CA LEU A 74 2.23 2.54 -0.28
C LEU A 74 1.00 3.40 -0.57
N SER A 75 -0.06 2.83 -1.14
CA SER A 75 -1.32 3.55 -1.39
C SER A 75 -1.94 4.09 -0.10
N LEU A 76 -2.04 3.26 0.94
CA LEU A 76 -2.59 3.67 2.24
C LEU A 76 -1.73 4.77 2.88
N TRP A 77 -0.41 4.64 2.84
CA TRP A 77 0.51 5.66 3.37
C TRP A 77 0.36 7.01 2.66
N VAL A 78 0.19 7.02 1.34
CA VAL A 78 -0.05 8.26 0.58
C VAL A 78 -1.40 8.87 0.94
N VAL A 79 -2.47 8.06 0.97
CA VAL A 79 -3.84 8.54 1.15
C VAL A 79 -4.09 9.15 2.54
N VAL A 80 -3.34 8.74 3.57
CA VAL A 80 -3.43 9.41 4.89
C VAL A 80 -3.05 10.90 4.82
N SER A 81 -2.24 11.31 3.84
CA SER A 81 -1.81 12.70 3.67
C SER A 81 -2.34 13.40 2.43
N ARG A 82 -3.00 12.67 1.52
CA ARG A 82 -3.44 13.17 0.21
C ARG A 82 -4.76 12.54 -0.18
N ARG A 83 -5.58 13.26 -0.93
CA ARG A 83 -6.79 12.66 -1.52
C ARG A 83 -6.42 11.60 -2.56
N LEU A 84 -7.17 10.51 -2.58
CA LEU A 84 -7.05 9.46 -3.58
C LEU A 84 -7.52 10.01 -4.93
N THR A 85 -6.57 10.35 -5.80
CA THR A 85 -6.82 10.86 -7.14
C THR A 85 -6.15 9.96 -8.18
N LEU A 86 -6.58 10.05 -9.44
CA LEU A 86 -5.94 9.30 -10.52
C LEU A 86 -4.43 9.61 -10.61
N LYS A 87 -4.02 10.86 -10.38
CA LYS A 87 -2.60 11.25 -10.34
C LYS A 87 -1.82 10.52 -9.24
N VAL A 88 -2.42 10.38 -8.05
CA VAL A 88 -1.81 9.62 -6.94
C VAL A 88 -1.70 8.14 -7.27
N ILE A 89 -2.73 7.55 -7.86
CA ILE A 89 -2.74 6.15 -8.29
C ILE A 89 -1.64 5.89 -9.33
N LEU A 90 -1.59 6.70 -10.40
CA LEU A 90 -0.59 6.57 -11.44
C LEU A 90 0.82 6.81 -10.91
N GLY A 91 1.02 7.81 -10.04
CA GLY A 91 2.31 8.05 -9.39
C GLY A 91 2.77 6.89 -8.50
N THR A 92 1.84 6.24 -7.81
CA THR A 92 2.11 5.05 -6.98
C THR A 92 2.53 3.87 -7.85
N LEU A 93 1.78 3.59 -8.91
CA LEU A 93 2.11 2.52 -9.87
C LEU A 93 3.44 2.78 -10.57
N LEU A 94 3.73 4.03 -10.97
CA LEU A 94 5.00 4.38 -11.58
C LEU A 94 6.18 4.20 -10.61
N THR A 95 5.99 4.56 -9.33
CA THR A 95 7.01 4.35 -8.29
C THR A 95 7.32 2.86 -8.13
N ILE A 96 6.28 2.02 -8.11
CA ILE A 96 6.46 0.57 -7.98
C ILE A 96 7.05 -0.04 -9.26
N ALA A 97 6.64 0.42 -10.44
CA ALA A 97 7.16 -0.04 -11.72
C ALA A 97 8.65 0.23 -11.87
N THR A 98 9.08 1.44 -11.48
CA THR A 98 10.50 1.84 -11.51
C THR A 98 11.30 1.10 -10.45
N TYR A 99 10.73 0.88 -9.26
CA TYR A 99 11.37 0.05 -8.24
C TYR A 99 11.54 -1.40 -8.70
N GLY A 100 10.49 -2.06 -9.20
CA GLY A 100 10.58 -3.46 -9.64
C GLY A 100 11.53 -3.66 -10.80
N LEU A 101 11.59 -2.71 -11.74
CA LEU A 101 12.61 -2.73 -12.80
C LEU A 101 14.03 -2.63 -12.21
N ALA A 102 14.22 -1.76 -11.23
CA ALA A 102 15.52 -1.65 -10.55
C ALA A 102 15.85 -2.91 -9.74
N ASP A 103 14.87 -3.53 -9.09
CA ASP A 103 15.03 -4.78 -8.31
C ASP A 103 15.54 -5.91 -9.22
N GLU A 104 14.89 -6.13 -10.37
CA GLU A 104 15.31 -7.11 -11.37
C GLU A 104 16.72 -6.85 -11.94
N LEU A 105 17.07 -5.58 -12.17
CA LEU A 105 18.42 -5.23 -12.64
C LEU A 105 19.49 -5.43 -11.54
N LEU A 106 19.14 -5.19 -10.28
CA LEU A 106 20.03 -5.37 -9.13
C LEU A 106 20.18 -6.83 -8.71
N GLN A 107 19.29 -7.71 -9.18
CA GLN A 107 19.41 -9.15 -9.05
C GLN A 107 20.54 -9.75 -9.92
N ILE A 108 20.92 -9.11 -11.03
CA ILE A 108 22.00 -9.59 -11.92
C ILE A 108 23.34 -9.73 -11.17
N PRO A 109 23.84 -8.72 -10.42
CA PRO A 109 25.05 -8.85 -9.60
C PRO A 109 25.05 -9.98 -8.56
N VAL A 110 23.87 -10.41 -8.08
CA VAL A 110 23.75 -11.50 -7.10
C VAL A 110 23.56 -12.88 -7.76
N GLY A 111 23.76 -12.95 -9.09
CA GLY A 111 23.74 -14.20 -9.85
C GLY A 111 22.35 -14.76 -10.11
N ARG A 112 21.32 -13.90 -10.07
CA ARG A 112 19.95 -14.22 -10.49
C ARG A 112 19.71 -13.74 -11.91
N ASP A 113 18.85 -14.46 -12.63
CA ASP A 113 18.43 -14.08 -13.97
C ASP A 113 17.39 -12.96 -13.87
N CYS A 114 17.57 -11.90 -14.65
CA CYS A 114 16.53 -10.88 -14.82
C CYS A 114 15.43 -11.45 -15.72
N ASP A 115 14.21 -11.59 -15.20
CA ASP A 115 13.05 -12.08 -15.95
C ASP A 115 11.98 -10.98 -16.06
N VAL A 116 11.69 -10.59 -17.31
CA VAL A 116 10.60 -9.65 -17.61
C VAL A 116 9.25 -10.15 -17.09
N ARG A 117 9.06 -11.47 -16.96
CA ARG A 117 7.84 -12.06 -16.41
C ARG A 117 7.67 -11.78 -14.92
N ASP A 118 8.76 -11.69 -14.17
CA ASP A 118 8.73 -11.36 -12.75
C ASP A 118 8.36 -9.89 -12.57
N TRP A 119 8.95 -9.00 -13.38
CA TRP A 119 8.52 -7.60 -13.45
C TRP A 119 7.03 -7.43 -13.85
N VAL A 120 6.51 -8.27 -14.75
CA VAL A 120 5.08 -8.26 -15.09
C VAL A 120 4.23 -8.73 -13.90
N ALA A 121 4.66 -9.77 -13.18
CA ALA A 121 3.99 -10.24 -11.97
C ALA A 121 3.95 -9.14 -10.89
N ASP A 122 5.04 -8.39 -10.73
CA ASP A 122 5.15 -7.24 -9.85
C ASP A 122 4.12 -6.16 -10.19
N MET A 123 4.01 -5.82 -11.48
CA MET A 123 3.06 -4.82 -11.97
C MET A 123 1.59 -5.24 -11.76
N LEU A 124 1.27 -6.52 -11.98
CA LEU A 124 -0.06 -7.06 -11.72
C LEU A 124 -0.38 -7.07 -10.23
N GLY A 125 0.58 -7.47 -9.40
CA GLY A 125 0.49 -7.44 -7.95
C GLY A 125 0.23 -6.03 -7.46
N ALA A 126 1.08 -5.08 -7.83
CA ALA A 126 0.96 -3.67 -7.48
C ALA A 126 -0.40 -3.08 -7.86
N SER A 127 -0.88 -3.38 -9.07
CA SER A 127 -2.20 -2.95 -9.56
C SER A 127 -3.34 -3.51 -8.70
N CYS A 128 -3.26 -4.80 -8.34
CA CYS A 128 -4.21 -5.43 -7.41
C CYS A 128 -4.19 -4.73 -6.04
N GLY A 129 -3.00 -4.53 -5.47
CA GLY A 129 -2.81 -3.91 -4.16
C GLY A 129 -3.33 -2.47 -4.08
N VAL A 130 -3.09 -1.68 -5.13
CA VAL A 130 -3.67 -0.32 -5.27
C VAL A 130 -5.19 -0.39 -5.36
N GLY A 131 -5.75 -1.32 -6.14
CA GLY A 131 -7.19 -1.54 -6.25
C GLY A 131 -7.83 -1.87 -4.88
N LEU A 132 -7.20 -2.73 -4.09
CA LEU A 132 -7.65 -3.06 -2.73
C LEU A 132 -7.66 -1.82 -1.82
N ALA A 133 -6.61 -1.01 -1.85
CA ALA A 133 -6.55 0.23 -1.08
C ALA A 133 -7.64 1.23 -1.51
N VAL A 134 -7.90 1.36 -2.82
CA VAL A 134 -8.98 2.20 -3.37
C VAL A 134 -10.34 1.74 -2.84
N ILE A 135 -10.63 0.44 -2.90
CA ILE A 135 -11.89 -0.13 -2.41
C ILE A 135 -12.04 0.10 -0.90
N TYR A 136 -10.97 -0.10 -0.14
CA TYR A 136 -10.96 0.13 1.30
C TYR A 136 -11.28 1.60 1.64
N CYS A 137 -10.57 2.55 1.03
CA CYS A 137 -10.80 3.98 1.26
C CYS A 137 -12.22 4.41 0.86
N ARG A 138 -12.72 3.95 -0.30
CA ARG A 138 -14.09 4.26 -0.74
C ARG A 138 -15.17 3.69 0.18
N ARG A 139 -14.95 2.52 0.79
CA ARG A 139 -15.87 1.96 1.78
C ARG A 139 -15.84 2.73 3.10
N SER A 140 -14.68 3.26 3.48
CA SER A 140 -14.52 4.10 4.67
C SER A 140 -15.20 5.45 4.53
N GLU A 141 -15.24 6.04 3.33
CA GLU A 141 -15.85 7.37 3.10
C GLU A 141 -17.38 7.32 2.99
N ARG A 142 -17.96 6.15 2.72
CA ARG A 142 -19.41 5.95 2.56
C ARG A 142 -20.16 5.60 3.85
N ARG A 143 -19.43 5.41 4.96
CA ARG A 143 -19.98 5.10 6.28
C ARG A 143 -19.84 6.32 7.17
#